data_AF-A0A969DEF0-F1
#
_entry.id   AF-A0A969DEF0-F1
#
_cell.length_a   1.000
_cell.length_b   1.000
_cell.length_c   1.000
_cell.angle_alpha   90.00
_cell.angle_beta   90.00
_cell.angle_gamma   90.00
#
_symmetry.space_group_name_H-M   'P 1'
#
loop_
_entity.id
_entity.type
_entity.pdbx_description
1 polymer ?
#
loop_
_entity_poly.entity_id
_entity_poly.type
_entity_poly.pdbx_seq_one_letter_code
_entity_poly.pdbx_strand_id
1 'polypeptide(L)'
;MTQGANPCFRHTKIQHRFIHISTHIEVDIVPFGAIGEPNQEIQWSNGTKMSIVGFNEAFSTAESLVIEDIEFKVVNLPTLIVLKLIAWNDRKATKDLEDIYFVLKNYNDDNRVFVELVDELSQGLVEYEETGSFLIGRDIRNNFSSATIEQLIKIISQILQKRNSLFPQLISRTVEPDEWNIRFDTIVRFFEALDKGIG
;
A
#
# COMPACT_ATOMS: atom_id res chain seq x y z
N MET A 1 1.00 8.13 28.70
CA MET A 1 -0.17 7.75 27.86
C MET A 1 -0.99 6.62 28.47
N THR A 2 -0.35 5.52 28.89
CA THR A 2 -1.02 4.34 29.47
C THR A 2 -0.84 4.20 31.00
N GLN A 3 0.00 5.05 31.60
CA GLN A 3 0.27 5.11 33.03
C GLN A 3 0.04 6.54 33.54
N GLY A 4 -0.31 6.70 34.82
CA GLY A 4 -0.62 7.98 35.47
C GLY A 4 -1.98 7.98 36.16
N ALA A 5 -2.36 9.11 36.77
CA ALA A 5 -3.61 9.23 37.53
C ALA A 5 -4.88 9.12 36.67
N ASN A 6 -4.80 9.55 35.39
CA ASN A 6 -5.89 9.49 34.42
C ASN A 6 -5.34 9.07 33.05
N PRO A 7 -5.07 7.76 32.83
CA PRO A 7 -4.60 7.30 31.53
C PRO A 7 -5.71 7.46 30.48
N CYS A 8 -5.38 7.92 29.28
CA CYS A 8 -6.32 8.01 28.16
C CYS A 8 -6.28 6.77 27.27
N PHE A 9 -5.21 5.97 27.36
CA PHE A 9 -4.99 4.79 26.53
C PHE A 9 -4.71 3.55 27.37
N ARG A 10 -5.01 2.37 26.82
CA ARG A 10 -4.60 1.07 27.37
C ARG A 10 -3.81 0.26 26.33
N HIS A 11 -2.92 -0.62 26.81
CA HIS A 11 -2.16 -1.53 25.96
C HIS A 11 -3.03 -2.65 25.39
N THR A 12 -2.59 -3.21 24.26
CA THR A 12 -3.10 -4.46 23.70
C THR A 12 -2.01 -5.55 23.71
N LYS A 13 -2.34 -6.74 23.19
CA LYS A 13 -1.34 -7.80 22.96
C LYS A 13 -0.39 -7.47 21.79
N ILE A 14 -0.77 -6.54 20.92
CA ILE A 14 0.04 -6.05 19.81
C ILE A 14 0.86 -4.87 20.33
N GLN A 15 2.20 -4.98 20.29
CA GLN A 15 3.12 -4.06 20.97
C GLN A 15 2.99 -2.60 20.55
N HIS A 16 2.70 -2.35 19.26
CA HIS A 16 2.53 -1.01 18.71
C HIS A 16 1.08 -0.49 18.78
N ARG A 17 0.13 -1.26 19.32
CA ARG A 17 -1.29 -0.90 19.32
C ARG A 17 -1.79 -0.48 20.69
N PHE A 18 -2.49 0.63 20.70
CA PHE A 18 -3.13 1.24 21.87
C PHE A 18 -4.62 1.38 21.63
N ILE A 19 -5.42 1.34 22.70
CA ILE A 19 -6.87 1.60 22.63
C ILE A 19 -7.16 2.83 23.46
N HIS A 20 -7.77 3.84 22.85
CA HIS A 20 -8.29 4.99 23.57
C HIS A 20 -9.47 4.55 24.45
N ILE A 21 -9.40 4.84 25.75
CA ILE A 21 -10.29 4.21 26.75
C ILE A 21 -11.75 4.63 26.55
N SER A 22 -12.02 5.91 26.28
CA SER A 22 -13.40 6.42 26.19
C SER A 22 -14.07 6.16 24.85
N THR A 23 -13.32 6.15 23.75
CA THR A 23 -13.89 5.98 22.39
C THR A 23 -13.73 4.56 21.85
N HIS A 24 -12.91 3.73 22.50
CA HIS A 24 -12.52 2.39 22.03
C HIS A 24 -11.82 2.36 20.66
N ILE A 25 -11.37 3.51 20.16
CA ILE A 25 -10.59 3.60 18.92
C ILE A 25 -9.23 2.94 19.13
N GLU A 26 -8.85 2.05 18.20
CA GLU A 26 -7.51 1.48 18.13
C GLU A 26 -6.57 2.44 17.39
N VAL A 27 -5.37 2.64 17.94
CA VAL A 27 -4.32 3.48 17.35
C VAL A 27 -3.03 2.68 17.30
N ASP A 28 -2.48 2.52 16.10
CA ASP A 28 -1.18 1.90 15.87
C ASP A 28 -0.11 3.00 15.83
N ILE A 29 0.92 2.89 16.68
CA ILE A 29 2.06 3.81 16.75
C ILE A 29 3.34 3.02 16.49
N VAL A 30 3.93 3.24 15.32
CA VAL A 30 5.15 2.56 14.88
C VAL A 30 6.29 3.58 14.76
N PRO A 31 7.37 3.44 15.55
CA PRO A 31 8.54 4.30 15.39
C PRO A 31 9.32 3.91 14.12
N PHE A 32 9.93 4.88 13.44
CA PHE A 32 10.74 4.62 12.25
C PHE A 32 11.94 5.57 12.17
N GLY A 33 12.82 5.37 11.18
CA GLY A 33 14.08 6.10 11.04
C GLY A 33 15.26 5.31 11.61
N ALA A 34 16.20 5.99 12.27
CA ALA A 34 17.45 5.41 12.77
C ALA A 34 17.25 4.19 13.70
N ILE A 35 16.08 4.06 14.34
CA ILE A 35 15.75 2.91 15.19
C ILE A 35 15.73 1.57 14.44
N GLY A 36 15.47 1.58 13.14
CA GLY A 36 15.47 0.36 12.32
C GLY A 36 16.77 0.11 11.59
N GLU A 37 17.79 0.95 11.75
CA GLU A 37 19.07 0.75 11.07
C GLU A 37 19.85 -0.47 11.60
N PRO A 38 20.66 -1.12 10.75
CA PRO A 38 20.84 -0.85 9.32
C PRO A 38 19.80 -1.52 8.41
N ASN A 39 18.94 -2.38 8.98
CA ASN A 39 18.12 -3.33 8.20
C ASN A 39 16.71 -2.81 7.85
N GLN A 40 16.36 -1.59 8.26
CA GLN A 40 15.01 -1.04 8.21
C GLN A 40 13.99 -1.98 8.89
N GLU A 41 14.32 -2.48 10.08
CA GLU A 41 13.49 -3.43 10.83
C GLU A 41 13.42 -3.09 12.32
N ILE A 42 12.22 -3.13 12.90
CA ILE A 42 12.03 -3.07 14.35
C ILE A 42 11.94 -4.49 14.91
N GLN A 43 12.75 -4.79 15.93
CA GLN A 43 12.59 -5.99 16.74
C GLN A 43 11.80 -5.66 18.01
N TRP A 44 10.58 -6.19 18.10
CA TRP A 44 9.74 -6.03 19.27
C TRP A 44 10.17 -6.97 20.42
N SER A 45 9.82 -6.61 21.65
CA SER A 45 10.17 -7.36 22.87
C SER A 45 9.63 -8.80 22.92
N ASN A 46 8.58 -9.08 22.16
CA ASN A 46 8.00 -10.42 22.00
C ASN A 46 8.72 -11.27 20.92
N GLY A 47 9.81 -10.78 20.35
CA GLY A 47 10.59 -11.45 19.31
C GLY A 47 10.04 -11.27 17.89
N THR A 48 8.89 -10.60 17.70
CA THR A 48 8.39 -10.29 16.36
C THR A 48 9.20 -9.19 15.70
N LYS A 49 9.35 -9.29 14.38
CA LYS A 49 10.02 -8.31 13.54
C LYS A 49 8.99 -7.58 12.68
N MET A 50 9.25 -6.31 12.39
CA MET A 50 8.42 -5.49 11.52
C MET A 50 9.32 -4.70 10.59
N SER A 51 9.11 -4.84 9.28
CA SER A 51 9.76 -3.97 8.29
C SER A 51 9.25 -2.54 8.44
N ILE A 52 10.17 -1.57 8.39
CA ILE A 52 9.88 -0.14 8.25
C ILE A 52 10.40 0.40 6.92
N VAL A 53 10.71 -0.48 5.96
CA VAL A 53 11.08 -0.08 4.60
C VAL A 53 9.98 0.82 4.03
N GLY A 54 10.38 1.92 3.38
CA GLY A 54 9.47 2.89 2.79
C GLY A 54 8.88 3.90 3.78
N PHE A 55 9.10 3.79 5.09
CA PHE A 55 8.52 4.75 6.06
C PHE A 55 9.19 6.13 6.00
N ASN A 56 10.50 6.19 5.75
CA ASN A 56 11.20 7.46 5.58
C ASN A 56 10.74 8.16 4.30
N GLU A 57 10.67 7.43 3.19
CA GLU A 57 10.13 7.96 1.93
C GLU A 57 8.66 8.39 2.12
N ALA A 58 7.84 7.57 2.80
CA ALA A 58 6.45 7.88 3.08
C ALA A 58 6.25 9.16 3.87
N PHE A 59 7.11 9.42 4.86
CA PHE A 59 7.06 10.67 5.62
C PHE A 59 7.51 11.86 4.76
N SER A 60 8.50 11.67 3.88
CA SER A 60 9.01 12.73 3.00
C SER A 60 8.03 13.15 1.90
N THR A 61 7.19 12.22 1.43
CA THR A 61 6.16 12.45 0.40
C THR A 61 4.79 12.77 1.00
N ALA A 62 4.65 12.74 2.33
CA ALA A 62 3.39 12.99 3.00
C ALA A 62 2.92 14.44 2.85
N GLU A 63 1.67 14.57 2.46
CA GLU A 63 0.99 15.85 2.28
C GLU A 63 0.42 16.32 3.61
N SER A 64 0.45 17.64 3.83
CA SER A 64 -0.15 18.25 5.01
C SER A 64 -1.67 18.39 4.81
N LEU A 65 -2.44 17.84 5.73
CA LEU A 65 -3.89 17.96 5.79
C LEU A 65 -4.27 18.58 7.14
N VAL A 66 -5.00 19.69 7.11
CA VAL A 66 -5.54 20.30 8.33
C VAL A 66 -6.96 19.79 8.53
N ILE A 67 -7.20 19.16 9.69
CA ILE A 67 -8.53 18.77 10.15
C ILE A 67 -8.81 19.56 11.41
N GLU A 68 -9.84 20.40 11.37
CA GLU A 68 -10.10 21.43 12.39
C GLU A 68 -8.88 22.34 12.56
N ASP A 69 -8.20 22.30 13.70
CA ASP A 69 -7.00 23.10 14.01
C ASP A 69 -5.73 22.23 14.14
N ILE A 70 -5.77 20.97 13.69
CA ILE A 70 -4.64 20.03 13.78
C ILE A 70 -4.13 19.71 12.38
N GLU A 71 -2.83 19.94 12.16
CA GLU A 71 -2.13 19.53 10.95
C GLU A 71 -1.67 18.07 11.07
N PHE A 72 -2.09 17.26 10.10
CA PHE A 72 -1.68 15.87 9.94
C PHE A 72 -0.80 15.71 8.69
N LYS A 73 0.23 14.89 8.79
CA LYS A 73 0.94 14.37 7.62
C LYS A 73 0.24 13.10 7.15
N VAL A 74 -0.32 13.13 5.95
CA VAL A 74 -1.07 12.02 5.34
C VAL A 74 -0.34 11.53 4.10
N VAL A 75 -0.14 10.22 4.01
CA VAL A 75 0.51 9.60 2.86
C VAL A 75 -0.38 9.71 1.61
N ASN A 76 0.25 9.97 0.46
CA ASN A 76 -0.44 9.91 -0.83
C ASN A 76 -0.69 8.45 -1.28
N LEU A 77 -1.48 8.26 -2.34
CA LEU A 77 -1.85 6.93 -2.83
C LEU A 77 -0.66 6.07 -3.28
N PRO A 78 0.34 6.58 -4.04
CA PRO A 78 1.54 5.82 -4.37
C PRO A 78 2.25 5.27 -3.13
N THR A 79 2.40 6.11 -2.11
CA THR A 79 3.01 5.72 -0.84
C THR A 79 2.18 4.68 -0.10
N LEU A 80 0.86 4.83 -0.08
CA LEU A 80 -0.05 3.85 0.53
C LEU A 80 0.11 2.47 -0.12
N ILE A 81 0.22 2.40 -1.46
CA ILE A 81 0.47 1.15 -2.19
C ILE A 81 1.81 0.53 -1.79
N VAL A 82 2.89 1.31 -1.71
CA VAL A 82 4.21 0.82 -1.26
C VAL A 82 4.13 0.18 0.12
N LEU A 83 3.54 0.89 1.08
CA LEU A 83 3.39 0.40 2.45
C LEU A 83 2.54 -0.88 2.51
N LYS A 84 1.49 -0.98 1.69
CA LYS A 84 0.65 -2.19 1.60
C LYS A 84 1.36 -3.36 0.95
N LEU A 85 2.18 -3.13 -0.08
CA LEU A 85 2.98 -4.19 -0.71
C LEU A 85 4.00 -4.77 0.27
N ILE A 86 4.68 -3.90 1.04
CA ILE A 86 5.63 -4.31 2.07
C ILE A 86 4.92 -5.05 3.20
N ALA A 87 3.80 -4.52 3.71
CA ALA A 87 2.99 -5.19 4.72
C ALA A 87 2.50 -6.56 4.24
N TRP A 88 1.98 -6.65 3.02
CA TRP A 88 1.59 -7.93 2.42
C TRP A 88 2.78 -8.88 2.35
N ASN A 89 3.97 -8.39 2.00
CA ASN A 89 5.14 -9.23 1.94
C ASN A 89 5.52 -9.86 3.29
N ASP A 90 5.33 -9.13 4.39
CA ASP A 90 5.65 -9.58 5.74
C ASP A 90 4.61 -10.59 6.27
N ARG A 91 3.31 -10.31 6.10
CA ARG A 91 2.24 -11.11 6.76
C ARG A 91 1.34 -11.90 5.83
N LYS A 92 1.45 -11.70 4.51
CA LYS A 92 0.65 -12.35 3.46
C LYS A 92 -0.87 -12.25 3.69
N ALA A 93 -1.35 -11.14 4.25
CA ALA A 93 -2.76 -10.96 4.56
C ALA A 93 -3.57 -10.52 3.32
N THR A 94 -4.71 -11.18 3.08
CA THR A 94 -5.62 -10.87 1.97
C THR A 94 -6.09 -9.42 1.99
N LYS A 95 -6.29 -8.86 3.19
CA LYS A 95 -6.72 -7.47 3.38
C LYS A 95 -5.77 -6.45 2.74
N ASP A 96 -4.47 -6.73 2.71
CA ASP A 96 -3.50 -5.83 2.06
C ASP A 96 -3.68 -5.85 0.53
N LEU A 97 -3.97 -7.01 -0.06
CA LEU A 97 -4.28 -7.12 -1.50
C LEU A 97 -5.62 -6.48 -1.85
N GLU A 98 -6.63 -6.59 -0.97
CA GLU A 98 -7.91 -5.89 -1.14
C GLU A 98 -7.72 -4.38 -1.17
N ASP A 99 -6.93 -3.84 -0.23
CA ASP A 99 -6.67 -2.40 -0.17
C ASP A 99 -5.86 -1.92 -1.38
N ILE A 100 -4.84 -2.69 -1.82
CA ILE A 100 -4.09 -2.40 -3.04
C ILE A 100 -5.03 -2.38 -4.24
N TYR A 101 -5.78 -3.46 -4.46
CA TYR A 101 -6.69 -3.56 -5.60
C TYR A 101 -7.76 -2.46 -5.58
N PHE A 102 -8.28 -2.11 -4.40
CA PHE A 102 -9.23 -1.02 -4.25
C PHE A 102 -8.63 0.31 -4.76
N VAL A 103 -7.40 0.65 -4.39
CA VAL A 103 -6.75 1.87 -4.86
C VAL A 103 -6.51 1.80 -6.37
N LEU A 104 -5.92 0.71 -6.87
CA LEU A 104 -5.61 0.54 -8.29
C LEU A 104 -6.85 0.64 -9.19
N LYS A 105 -7.97 0.05 -8.75
CA LYS A 105 -9.24 0.05 -9.48
C LYS A 105 -9.89 1.44 -9.54
N ASN A 106 -9.77 2.24 -8.48
CA ASN A 106 -10.56 3.46 -8.32
C ASN A 106 -9.75 4.74 -8.56
N TYR A 107 -8.42 4.66 -8.60
CA TYR A 107 -7.60 5.81 -8.94
C TYR A 107 -7.72 6.11 -10.43
N ASN A 108 -8.13 7.33 -10.75
CA ASN A 108 -8.16 7.87 -12.09
C ASN A 108 -7.81 9.35 -12.06
N ASP A 109 -7.05 9.81 -13.06
CA ASP A 109 -6.70 11.21 -13.23
C ASP A 109 -6.60 11.51 -14.72
N ASP A 110 -7.75 11.83 -15.34
CA ASP A 110 -7.85 12.04 -16.78
C ASP A 110 -6.88 13.11 -17.27
N ASN A 111 -6.68 14.19 -16.48
CA ASN A 111 -5.75 15.26 -16.84
C ASN A 111 -4.32 14.73 -16.94
N ARG A 112 -3.87 13.94 -15.96
CA ARG A 112 -2.55 13.30 -16.01
C ARG A 112 -2.46 12.31 -17.16
N VAL A 113 -3.52 11.55 -17.45
CA VAL A 113 -3.52 10.63 -18.60
C VAL A 113 -3.27 11.38 -19.91
N PHE A 114 -3.99 12.48 -20.15
CA PHE A 114 -3.82 13.30 -21.37
C PHE A 114 -2.48 14.04 -21.45
N VAL A 115 -1.81 14.28 -20.34
CA VAL A 115 -0.53 15.02 -20.31
C VAL A 115 0.67 14.08 -20.28
N GLU A 116 0.57 12.97 -19.55
CA GLU A 116 1.71 12.10 -19.24
C GLU A 116 1.69 10.75 -19.97
N LEU A 117 0.53 10.30 -20.50
CA LEU A 117 0.35 8.93 -21.03
C LEU A 117 -0.14 8.85 -22.48
N VAL A 118 -0.15 9.96 -23.22
CA VAL A 118 -0.62 9.97 -24.62
C VAL A 118 0.19 9.02 -25.49
N ASP A 119 1.51 9.02 -25.32
CA ASP A 119 2.40 8.17 -26.12
C ASP A 119 2.20 6.70 -25.76
N GLU A 120 2.12 6.36 -24.47
CA GLU A 120 1.91 5.01 -23.97
C GLU A 120 0.58 4.42 -24.41
N LEU A 121 -0.49 5.22 -24.39
CA LEU A 121 -1.81 4.84 -24.93
C LEU A 121 -1.74 4.61 -26.43
N SER A 122 -1.13 5.54 -27.18
CA SER A 122 -1.03 5.44 -28.64
C SER A 122 -0.23 4.22 -29.11
N GLN A 123 0.74 3.77 -28.31
CA GLN A 123 1.59 2.62 -28.56
C GLN A 123 1.00 1.30 -28.04
N GLY A 124 -0.14 1.34 -27.34
CA GLY A 124 -0.76 0.16 -26.73
C GLY A 124 0.06 -0.43 -25.58
N LEU A 125 0.86 0.38 -24.89
CA LEU A 125 1.65 -0.06 -23.73
C LEU A 125 0.77 -0.26 -22.48
N VAL A 126 -0.31 0.53 -22.40
CA VAL A 126 -1.32 0.52 -21.35
C VAL A 126 -2.70 0.78 -21.96
N GLU A 127 -3.73 0.09 -21.48
CA GLU A 127 -5.13 0.38 -21.84
C GLU A 127 -5.68 1.52 -20.98
N TYR A 128 -6.70 2.25 -21.45
CA TYR A 128 -7.24 3.40 -20.73
C TYR A 128 -7.64 3.06 -19.29
N GLU A 129 -8.31 1.93 -19.10
CA GLU A 129 -8.76 1.45 -17.79
C GLU A 129 -7.61 1.15 -16.81
N GLU A 130 -6.40 0.95 -17.30
CA GLU A 130 -5.21 0.57 -16.53
C GLU A 130 -4.28 1.77 -16.22
N THR A 131 -4.56 2.92 -16.84
CA THR A 131 -3.71 4.12 -16.75
C THR A 131 -3.51 4.60 -15.31
N GLY A 132 -4.54 4.51 -14.46
CA GLY A 132 -4.42 4.85 -13.03
C GLY A 132 -3.36 4.02 -12.31
N SER A 133 -3.39 2.69 -12.46
CA SER A 133 -2.35 1.81 -11.91
C SER A 133 -0.97 2.14 -12.44
N PHE A 134 -0.87 2.43 -13.74
CA PHE A 134 0.39 2.75 -14.39
C PHE A 134 0.98 4.08 -13.87
N LEU A 135 0.15 5.12 -13.73
CA LEU A 135 0.55 6.40 -13.12
C LEU A 135 1.04 6.22 -11.68
N ILE A 136 0.33 5.42 -10.87
CA ILE A 136 0.77 5.08 -9.51
C ILE A 136 2.15 4.42 -9.56
N GLY A 137 2.36 3.47 -10.47
CA GLY A 137 3.66 2.81 -10.63
C GLY A 137 4.79 3.79 -10.99
N ARG A 138 4.51 4.73 -11.91
CA ARG A 138 5.44 5.80 -12.31
C ARG A 138 5.76 6.74 -11.16
N ASP A 139 4.77 7.11 -10.35
CA ASP A 139 4.97 7.94 -9.17
C ASP A 139 5.82 7.21 -8.11
N ILE A 140 5.60 5.92 -7.91
CA ILE A 140 6.45 5.09 -7.04
C ILE A 140 7.89 5.12 -7.55
N ARG A 141 8.12 4.85 -8.84
CA ARG A 141 9.45 4.88 -9.46
C ARG A 141 10.18 6.21 -9.23
N ASN A 142 9.47 7.32 -9.33
CA ASN A 142 10.06 8.66 -9.26
C ASN A 142 10.36 9.12 -7.83
N ASN A 143 9.65 8.61 -6.83
CA ASN A 143 9.71 9.13 -5.46
C ASN A 143 10.38 8.19 -4.45
N PHE A 144 10.65 6.93 -4.81
CA PHE A 144 11.24 5.94 -3.91
C PHE A 144 12.67 5.57 -4.33
N SER A 145 13.47 5.16 -3.36
CA SER A 145 14.86 4.76 -3.60
C SER A 145 14.94 3.50 -4.47
N SER A 146 16.02 3.36 -5.26
CA SER A 146 16.23 2.18 -6.12
C SER A 146 16.16 0.85 -5.35
N ALA A 147 16.66 0.84 -4.10
CA ALA A 147 16.57 -0.35 -3.24
C ALA A 147 15.12 -0.72 -2.90
N THR A 148 14.30 0.28 -2.57
CA THR A 148 12.86 0.08 -2.33
C THR A 148 12.16 -0.40 -3.62
N ILE A 149 12.47 0.21 -4.77
CA ILE A 149 11.93 -0.21 -6.08
C ILE A 149 12.27 -1.66 -6.41
N GLU A 150 13.52 -2.08 -6.24
CA GLU A 150 13.94 -3.47 -6.46
C GLU A 150 13.18 -4.46 -5.56
N GLN A 151 12.90 -4.09 -4.32
CA GLN A 151 12.10 -4.90 -3.41
C GLN A 151 10.65 -4.99 -3.88
N LEU A 152 10.05 -3.88 -4.31
CA LEU A 152 8.67 -3.85 -4.79
C LEU A 152 8.47 -4.69 -6.06
N ILE A 153 9.38 -4.61 -7.03
CA ILE A 153 9.34 -5.45 -8.24
C ILE A 153 9.36 -6.94 -7.86
N LYS A 154 10.19 -7.35 -6.90
CA LYS A 154 10.22 -8.73 -6.40
C LYS A 154 8.89 -9.13 -5.75
N ILE A 155 8.27 -8.24 -4.98
CA ILE A 155 6.99 -8.48 -4.31
C ILE A 155 5.87 -8.63 -5.35
N ILE A 156 5.76 -7.71 -6.30
CA ILE A 156 4.72 -7.72 -7.34
C ILE A 156 4.88 -8.94 -8.24
N SER A 157 6.11 -9.28 -8.62
CA SER A 157 6.43 -10.52 -9.35
C SER A 157 5.92 -11.77 -8.61
N GLN A 158 6.11 -11.84 -7.28
CA GLN A 158 5.58 -12.95 -6.48
C GLN A 158 4.05 -12.98 -6.46
N ILE A 159 3.40 -11.82 -6.38
CA ILE A 159 1.93 -11.71 -6.43
C ILE A 159 1.42 -12.24 -7.78
N LEU A 160 1.99 -11.75 -8.89
CA LEU A 160 1.60 -12.12 -10.25
C LEU A 160 1.88 -13.60 -10.56
N GLN A 161 2.97 -14.16 -10.05
CA GLN A 161 3.25 -15.60 -10.15
C GLN A 161 2.24 -16.46 -9.38
N LYS A 162 1.74 -15.95 -8.24
CA LYS A 162 0.76 -16.63 -7.39
C LYS A 162 -0.68 -16.16 -7.62
N ARG A 163 -0.95 -15.44 -8.71
CA ARG A 163 -2.28 -14.85 -9.01
C ARG A 163 -3.43 -15.84 -8.88
N ASN A 164 -3.25 -17.08 -9.33
CA ASN A 164 -4.28 -18.13 -9.29
C ASN A 164 -4.67 -18.57 -7.87
N SER A 165 -3.84 -18.32 -6.85
CA SER A 165 -4.17 -18.59 -5.45
C SER A 165 -4.52 -17.33 -4.66
N LEU A 166 -4.02 -16.17 -5.09
CA LEU A 166 -4.22 -14.90 -4.40
C LEU A 166 -5.49 -14.17 -4.85
N PHE A 167 -5.67 -13.97 -6.15
CA PHE A 167 -6.75 -13.12 -6.69
C PHE A 167 -8.17 -13.71 -6.57
N PRO A 168 -8.40 -15.04 -6.54
CA PRO A 168 -9.74 -15.56 -6.27
C PRO A 168 -10.31 -15.11 -4.92
N GLN A 169 -9.45 -14.73 -3.97
CA GLN A 169 -9.86 -14.23 -2.66
C GLN A 169 -10.41 -12.80 -2.72
N LEU A 170 -10.15 -12.06 -3.80
CA LEU A 170 -10.61 -10.69 -4.03
C LEU A 170 -11.94 -10.64 -4.80
N ILE A 171 -12.46 -11.79 -5.21
CA ILE A 171 -13.69 -11.92 -6.00
C ILE A 171 -14.75 -12.60 -5.13
N SER A 172 -15.98 -12.09 -5.17
CA SER A 172 -17.09 -12.75 -4.47
C SER A 172 -17.33 -14.14 -5.04
N ARG A 173 -17.60 -15.11 -4.14
CA ARG A 173 -17.90 -16.51 -4.50
C ARG A 173 -19.28 -16.70 -5.16
N THR A 174 -20.10 -15.66 -5.17
CA THR A 174 -21.49 -15.71 -5.69
C THR A 174 -21.61 -15.20 -7.13
N VAL A 175 -20.49 -14.92 -7.79
CA VAL A 175 -20.45 -14.35 -9.13
C VAL A 175 -20.51 -15.47 -10.16
N GLU A 176 -21.26 -15.26 -11.25
CA GLU A 176 -21.36 -16.21 -12.36
C GLU A 176 -19.99 -16.44 -13.04
N PRO A 177 -19.74 -17.62 -13.65
CA PRO A 177 -18.43 -17.97 -14.18
C PRO A 177 -17.81 -16.96 -15.17
N ASP A 178 -18.61 -16.40 -16.09
CA ASP A 178 -18.11 -15.44 -17.07
C ASP A 178 -17.70 -14.12 -16.43
N GLU A 179 -18.52 -13.62 -15.48
CA GLU A 179 -18.20 -12.42 -14.73
C GLU A 179 -16.99 -12.64 -13.80
N TRP A 180 -16.83 -13.85 -13.26
CA TRP A 180 -15.66 -14.22 -12.46
C TRP A 180 -14.38 -14.11 -13.28
N ASN A 181 -14.37 -14.65 -14.51
CA ASN A 181 -13.20 -14.58 -15.40
C ASN A 181 -12.84 -13.14 -15.73
N ILE A 182 -13.84 -12.31 -16.07
CA ILE A 182 -13.62 -10.88 -16.36
C ILE A 182 -13.02 -10.16 -15.14
N ARG A 183 -13.53 -10.42 -13.93
CA ARG A 183 -13.01 -9.81 -12.70
C ARG A 183 -11.59 -10.27 -12.39
N PHE A 184 -11.29 -11.54 -12.61
CA PHE A 184 -9.95 -12.10 -12.43
C PHE A 184 -8.95 -11.43 -13.38
N ASP A 185 -9.26 -11.41 -14.68
CA ASP A 185 -8.41 -10.79 -15.69
C ASP A 185 -8.22 -9.29 -15.44
N THR A 186 -9.27 -8.62 -14.95
CA THR A 186 -9.20 -7.20 -14.56
C THR A 186 -8.22 -6.98 -13.41
N ILE A 187 -8.25 -7.81 -12.36
CA ILE A 187 -7.28 -7.72 -11.26
C ILE A 187 -5.85 -7.93 -11.79
N VAL A 188 -5.64 -8.94 -12.65
CA VAL A 188 -4.32 -9.21 -13.25
C VAL A 188 -3.80 -7.97 -13.98
N ARG A 189 -4.60 -7.39 -14.87
CA ARG A 189 -4.22 -6.22 -15.65
C ARG A 189 -3.86 -5.01 -14.80
N PHE A 190 -4.58 -4.75 -13.71
CA PHE A 190 -4.24 -3.67 -12.79
C PHE A 190 -2.88 -3.87 -12.09
N PHE A 191 -2.53 -5.09 -11.69
CA PHE A 191 -1.22 -5.38 -11.08
C PHE A 191 -0.10 -5.38 -12.13
N GLU A 192 -0.36 -5.83 -13.36
CA GLU A 192 0.61 -5.75 -14.46
C GLU A 192 0.88 -4.30 -14.88
N ALA A 193 -0.15 -3.45 -14.92
CA ALA A 193 0.00 -2.02 -15.18
C ALA A 193 0.81 -1.31 -14.09
N LEU A 194 0.58 -1.67 -12.82
CA LEU A 194 1.39 -1.19 -11.70
C LEU A 194 2.87 -1.60 -11.87
N ASP A 195 3.14 -2.87 -12.19
CA ASP A 195 4.50 -3.39 -12.41
C ASP A 195 5.21 -2.66 -13.56
N LYS A 196 4.50 -2.49 -14.70
CA LYS A 196 4.99 -1.73 -15.87
C LYS A 196 5.29 -0.27 -15.55
N GLY A 197 4.50 0.38 -14.70
CA GLY A 197 4.75 1.76 -14.30
C GLY A 197 5.99 1.90 -13.41
N ILE A 198 6.27 0.88 -12.59
CA ILE A 198 7.43 0.84 -11.70
C ILE A 198 8.74 0.56 -12.46
N GLY A 199 8.73 -0.40 -13.39
CA GLY A 199 9.89 -0.85 -14.18
C GLY A 199 10.33 0.14 -15.25
#